data_AF-A0A2A7X1Q1-F1
#
_entry.id   AF-A0A2A7X1Q1-F1
#
_cell.length_a   1.000
_cell.length_b   1.000
_cell.length_c   1.000
_cell.angle_alpha   90.00
_cell.angle_beta   90.00
_cell.angle_gamma   90.00
#
_symmetry.space_group_name_H-M   'P 1'
#
loop_
_entity.id
_entity.type
_entity.pdbx_description
1 polymer ?
#
loop_
_entity_poly.entity_id
_entity_poly.type
_entity_poly.pdbx_seq_one_letter_code
_entity_poly.pdbx_strand_id
1 'polypeptide(L)'
;MQLNARLLPIDRGEFFEDPINEALESSKCGTTDGGGTMQQETGEIEFCDIEILLKDNKMENVDKLLQIIDRIDVPKGSLLLADGFEQSVGTLEGLSLYLNGTELSEEVYQNCDINYVIEKIDELLNGSGRFYSYWEGTEHTALYYYGISFEEMKQKMTSFLSEYPLCQKCRVEQIA
;
A
#
# COMPACT_ATOMS: atom_id res chain seq x y z
N MET A 1 -13.00 5.04 -6.36
CA MET A 1 -11.64 4.72 -6.82
C MET A 1 -11.29 3.37 -6.27
N GLN A 2 -10.92 2.43 -7.13
CA GLN A 2 -10.33 1.17 -6.71
C GLN A 2 -8.82 1.39 -6.58
N LEU A 3 -8.30 1.31 -5.37
CA LEU A 3 -6.90 1.50 -5.04
C LEU A 3 -6.20 0.13 -5.05
N ASN A 4 -5.21 -0.06 -5.91
CA ASN A 4 -4.41 -1.29 -5.98
C ASN A 4 -3.41 -1.36 -4.81
N ALA A 5 -3.93 -1.38 -3.60
CA ALA A 5 -3.15 -1.40 -2.37
C ALA A 5 -3.73 -2.37 -1.36
N ARG A 6 -2.84 -3.09 -0.68
CA ARG A 6 -3.16 -4.01 0.41
C ARG A 6 -3.00 -3.30 1.75
N LEU A 7 -4.00 -2.53 2.16
CA LEU A 7 -3.93 -1.67 3.34
C LEU A 7 -5.03 -2.00 4.33
N LEU A 8 -4.70 -2.04 5.63
CA LEU A 8 -5.72 -2.05 6.66
C LEU A 8 -6.56 -0.75 6.58
N PRO A 9 -7.81 -0.75 7.05
CA PRO A 9 -8.68 0.41 6.93
C PRO A 9 -8.10 1.71 7.53
N ILE A 10 -7.37 1.62 8.64
CA ILE A 10 -6.72 2.78 9.27
C ILE A 10 -5.59 3.30 8.38
N ASP A 11 -4.75 2.40 7.85
CA ASP A 11 -3.63 2.76 6.98
C ASP A 11 -4.11 3.34 5.64
N ARG A 12 -5.20 2.81 5.08
CA ARG A 12 -5.87 3.40 3.90
C ARG A 12 -6.31 4.85 4.18
N GLY A 13 -6.88 5.06 5.37
CA GLY A 13 -7.24 6.37 5.91
C GLY A 13 -6.07 7.33 5.86
N GLU A 14 -5.01 6.99 6.60
CA GLU A 14 -3.82 7.82 6.79
C GLU A 14 -3.09 8.13 5.48
N PHE A 15 -2.87 7.12 4.62
CA PHE A 15 -2.00 7.27 3.46
C PHE A 15 -2.68 7.83 2.22
N PHE A 16 -4.00 7.62 2.08
CA PHE A 16 -4.70 7.94 0.84
C PHE A 16 -6.02 8.66 1.05
N GLU A 17 -6.94 8.10 1.83
CA GLU A 17 -8.30 8.66 1.96
C GLU A 17 -8.29 10.08 2.54
N ASP A 18 -7.58 10.30 3.65
CA ASP A 18 -7.50 11.61 4.30
C ASP A 18 -6.75 12.66 3.44
N PRO A 19 -5.56 12.37 2.87
CA PRO A 19 -4.89 13.30 1.96
C PRO A 19 -5.70 13.64 0.71
N ILE A 20 -6.40 12.65 0.13
CA ILE A 20 -7.31 12.88 -1.01
C ILE A 20 -8.45 13.80 -0.58
N ASN A 21 -9.09 13.52 0.55
CA ASN A 21 -10.19 14.35 1.05
C ASN A 21 -9.76 15.80 1.32
N GLU A 22 -8.64 15.99 2.01
CA GLU A 22 -8.10 17.33 2.30
C GLU A 22 -7.84 18.12 1.01
N ALA A 23 -7.27 17.48 0.00
CA ALA A 23 -6.99 18.10 -1.29
C ALA A 23 -8.28 18.43 -2.09
N LEU A 24 -9.27 17.54 -2.06
CA LEU A 24 -10.58 17.74 -2.69
C LEU A 24 -11.34 18.91 -2.05
N GLU A 25 -11.35 18.98 -0.72
CA GLU A 25 -11.99 20.06 0.05
C GLU A 25 -11.29 21.40 -0.19
N SER A 26 -9.95 21.42 -0.11
CA SER A 26 -9.13 22.62 -0.32
C SER A 26 -9.32 23.22 -1.72
N SER A 27 -9.45 22.36 -2.73
CA SER A 27 -9.73 22.75 -4.12
C SER A 27 -11.22 22.99 -4.40
N LYS A 28 -12.09 22.72 -3.42
CA LYS A 28 -13.56 22.84 -3.48
C LYS A 28 -14.17 22.04 -4.64
N CYS A 29 -13.56 20.91 -4.98
CA CYS A 29 -13.97 20.08 -6.10
C CYS A 29 -14.68 18.78 -5.69
N GLY A 30 -14.62 18.39 -4.41
CA GLY A 30 -15.32 17.22 -3.90
C GLY A 30 -14.99 16.90 -2.44
N THR A 31 -15.34 15.69 -2.02
CA THR A 31 -14.98 15.03 -0.75
C THR A 31 -14.84 13.52 -0.97
N THR A 32 -14.29 12.80 0.00
CA THR A 32 -14.50 11.35 0.11
C THR A 32 -15.78 11.06 0.90
N ASP A 33 -16.36 9.86 0.72
CA ASP A 33 -17.59 9.42 1.43
C ASP A 33 -17.46 7.99 1.99
N GLY A 34 -16.24 7.53 2.19
CA GLY A 34 -15.91 6.23 2.76
C GLY A 34 -15.12 5.34 1.82
N GLY A 35 -15.15 4.04 2.09
CA GLY A 35 -14.35 3.08 1.36
C GLY A 35 -14.57 1.64 1.75
N GLY A 36 -14.07 0.73 0.92
CA GLY A 36 -14.19 -0.71 1.05
C GLY A 36 -12.83 -1.41 1.13
N THR A 37 -12.88 -2.69 1.48
CA THR A 37 -11.72 -3.58 1.47
C THR A 37 -12.17 -4.88 0.82
N MET A 38 -11.51 -5.27 -0.27
CA MET A 38 -11.67 -6.61 -0.83
C MET A 38 -10.65 -7.53 -0.21
N GLN A 39 -11.08 -8.73 0.18
CA GLN A 39 -10.22 -9.74 0.76
C GLN A 39 -10.23 -11.01 -0.10
N GLN A 40 -9.08 -11.65 -0.15
CA GLN A 40 -8.95 -13.00 -0.65
C GLN A 40 -9.62 -14.01 0.30
N GLU A 41 -9.76 -15.27 -0.12
CA GLU A 41 -10.29 -16.34 0.75
C GLU A 41 -9.48 -16.53 2.04
N THR A 42 -8.19 -16.19 2.00
CA THR A 42 -7.28 -16.22 3.16
C THR A 42 -7.60 -15.14 4.20
N GLY A 43 -8.35 -14.10 3.82
CA GLY A 43 -8.53 -12.87 4.60
C GLY A 43 -7.46 -11.80 4.33
N GLU A 44 -6.43 -12.10 3.54
CA GLU A 44 -5.46 -11.10 3.08
C GLU A 44 -6.16 -10.09 2.17
N ILE A 45 -5.81 -8.81 2.31
CA ILE A 45 -6.40 -7.74 1.51
C ILE A 45 -5.89 -7.83 0.08
N GLU A 46 -6.81 -7.79 -0.88
CA GLU A 46 -6.48 -7.79 -2.31
C GLU A 46 -6.36 -6.35 -2.85
N PHE A 47 -7.37 -5.52 -2.56
CA PHE A 47 -7.40 -4.10 -2.90
C PHE A 47 -8.32 -3.33 -1.95
N CYS A 48 -8.27 -2.00 -2.02
CA CYS A 48 -9.15 -1.10 -1.28
C CYS A 48 -10.01 -0.26 -2.22
N ASP A 49 -11.13 0.23 -1.71
CA ASP A 49 -11.93 1.25 -2.38
C ASP A 49 -11.91 2.55 -1.57
N ILE A 50 -11.87 3.67 -2.28
CA ILE A 50 -12.11 5.01 -1.76
C ILE A 50 -13.24 5.63 -2.57
N GLU A 51 -14.36 5.91 -1.94
CA GLU A 51 -15.51 6.55 -2.55
C GLU A 51 -15.29 8.06 -2.61
N ILE A 52 -15.45 8.64 -3.80
CA ILE A 52 -15.17 10.05 -4.06
C ILE A 52 -16.43 10.70 -4.63
N LEU A 53 -16.87 11.78 -3.97
CA LEU A 53 -18.00 12.59 -4.39
C LEU A 53 -17.47 13.91 -4.95
N LEU A 54 -17.57 14.08 -6.27
CA LEU A 54 -17.29 15.37 -6.90
C LEU A 54 -18.47 16.33 -6.69
N LYS A 55 -18.14 17.61 -6.58
CA LYS A 55 -19.12 18.69 -6.39
C LYS A 55 -20.16 18.76 -7.52
N ASP A 56 -19.71 18.54 -8.75
CA ASP A 56 -20.56 18.41 -9.93
C ASP A 56 -19.83 17.60 -11.02
N ASN A 57 -20.57 17.17 -12.04
CA ASN A 57 -20.04 16.33 -13.13
C ASN A 57 -19.28 17.12 -14.21
N LYS A 58 -18.81 18.33 -13.92
CA LYS A 58 -18.02 19.09 -14.91
C LYS A 58 -16.62 18.49 -15.03
N MET A 59 -16.14 18.45 -16.27
CA MET A 59 -14.80 17.95 -16.59
C MET A 59 -13.70 18.66 -15.77
N GLU A 60 -13.86 19.95 -15.45
CA GLU A 60 -12.92 20.69 -14.61
C GLU A 60 -12.70 20.03 -13.23
N ASN A 61 -13.73 19.46 -12.59
CA ASN A 61 -13.58 18.78 -11.30
C ASN A 61 -12.96 17.39 -11.45
N VAL A 62 -13.20 16.72 -12.58
CA VAL A 62 -12.53 15.46 -12.93
C VAL A 62 -11.03 15.70 -13.16
N ASP A 63 -10.67 16.76 -13.90
CA ASP A 63 -9.28 17.14 -14.15
C ASP A 63 -8.54 17.48 -12.84
N LYS A 64 -9.21 18.17 -11.91
CA LYS A 64 -8.66 18.45 -10.57
C LYS A 64 -8.45 17.17 -9.77
N LEU A 65 -9.41 16.26 -9.78
CA LEU A 65 -9.26 14.96 -9.13
C LEU A 65 -8.05 14.21 -9.69
N LEU A 66 -7.90 14.15 -11.02
CA LEU A 66 -6.75 13.51 -11.65
C LEU A 66 -5.42 14.13 -11.21
N GLN A 67 -5.34 15.46 -11.14
CA GLN A 67 -4.16 16.18 -10.63
C GLN A 67 -3.88 15.91 -9.15
N ILE A 68 -4.93 15.71 -8.33
CA ILE A 68 -4.78 15.35 -6.92
C ILE A 68 -4.20 13.94 -6.80
N ILE A 69 -4.77 12.98 -7.51
CA ILE A 69 -4.32 11.59 -7.51
C ILE A 69 -2.88 11.46 -8.01
N ASP A 70 -2.51 12.21 -9.05
CA ASP A 70 -1.14 12.25 -9.59
C ASP A 70 -0.13 12.82 -8.58
N ARG A 71 -0.54 13.77 -7.73
CA ARG A 71 0.33 14.35 -6.69
C ARG A 71 0.46 13.49 -5.44
N ILE A 72 -0.57 12.72 -5.12
CA ILE A 72 -0.57 11.82 -3.95
C ILE A 72 0.22 10.54 -4.28
N ASP A 73 0.42 10.25 -5.57
CA ASP A 73 1.11 9.06 -6.07
C ASP A 73 0.46 7.78 -5.53
N VAL A 74 -0.65 7.38 -6.14
CA VAL A 74 -1.30 6.11 -5.80
C VAL A 74 -0.55 4.92 -6.42
N PRO A 75 -0.74 3.69 -5.89
CA PRO A 75 -0.17 2.48 -6.50
C PRO A 75 -0.62 2.28 -7.93
N LYS A 76 0.33 1.89 -8.78
CA LYS A 76 0.10 1.53 -10.17
C LYS A 76 -0.95 0.42 -10.28
N GLY A 77 -1.81 0.54 -11.28
CA GLY A 77 -2.94 -0.37 -11.47
C GLY A 77 -4.21 0.03 -10.72
N SER A 78 -4.19 1.14 -9.98
CA SER A 78 -5.40 1.75 -9.42
C SER A 78 -6.32 2.29 -10.52
N LEU A 79 -7.63 2.34 -10.25
CA LEU A 79 -8.66 2.71 -11.22
C LEU A 79 -9.60 3.78 -10.66
N LEU A 80 -9.83 4.84 -11.44
CA LEU A 80 -10.99 5.72 -11.26
C LEU A 80 -12.16 5.14 -12.06
N LEU A 81 -13.26 4.90 -11.35
CA LEU A 81 -14.46 4.26 -11.87
C LEU A 81 -15.66 5.19 -11.66
N ALA A 82 -16.43 5.42 -12.72
CA ALA A 82 -17.73 6.07 -12.69
C ALA A 82 -18.62 5.49 -13.82
N ASP A 83 -19.89 5.87 -13.88
CA ASP A 83 -20.80 5.34 -14.90
C ASP A 83 -20.29 5.64 -16.33
N GLY A 84 -19.95 4.58 -17.07
CA GLY A 84 -19.35 4.68 -18.41
C GLY A 84 -17.95 5.29 -18.46
N PHE A 85 -17.26 5.44 -17.32
CA PHE A 85 -15.91 6.01 -17.24
C PHE A 85 -14.99 5.11 -16.42
N GLU A 86 -13.87 4.74 -17.03
CA GLU A 86 -12.79 3.98 -16.40
C GLU A 86 -11.46 4.59 -16.83
N GLN A 87 -10.62 4.91 -15.85
CA GLN A 87 -9.28 5.44 -16.11
C GLN A 87 -8.27 4.86 -15.13
N SER A 88 -7.21 4.26 -15.66
CA SER A 88 -6.06 3.82 -14.86
C SER A 88 -5.26 5.01 -14.35
N VAL A 89 -4.81 4.91 -13.10
CA VAL A 89 -4.02 5.92 -12.39
C VAL A 89 -2.93 5.22 -11.56
N GLY A 90 -1.98 6.02 -11.09
CA GLY A 90 -0.93 5.55 -10.19
C GLY A 90 0.39 5.22 -10.86
N THR A 91 1.44 5.41 -10.07
CA THR A 91 2.85 5.37 -10.49
C THR A 91 3.69 4.58 -9.50
N LEU A 92 3.28 4.46 -8.23
CA LEU A 92 4.04 3.71 -7.23
C LEU A 92 4.04 2.22 -7.56
N GLU A 93 5.22 1.64 -7.50
CA GLU A 93 5.39 0.18 -7.48
C GLU A 93 5.23 -0.34 -6.06
N GLY A 94 4.69 -1.55 -5.95
CA GLY A 94 4.37 -2.18 -4.67
C GLY A 94 5.23 -3.41 -4.44
N LEU A 95 5.68 -3.60 -3.19
CA LEU A 95 6.44 -4.75 -2.74
C LEU A 95 5.79 -5.34 -1.49
N SER A 96 5.47 -6.63 -1.52
CA SER A 96 5.10 -7.39 -0.32
C SER A 96 6.26 -8.25 0.16
N LEU A 97 6.57 -8.18 1.45
CA LEU A 97 7.47 -9.07 2.15
C LEU A 97 6.67 -10.00 3.06
N TYR A 98 6.65 -11.28 2.71
CA TYR A 98 6.03 -12.34 3.49
C TYR A 98 7.05 -12.98 4.42
N LEU A 99 6.90 -12.79 5.72
CA LEU A 99 7.72 -13.38 6.77
C LEU A 99 7.08 -14.67 7.26
N ASN A 100 7.90 -15.72 7.43
CA ASN A 100 7.41 -17.02 7.86
C ASN A 100 6.93 -16.99 9.32
N GLY A 101 5.75 -17.54 9.60
CA GLY A 101 5.14 -17.54 10.94
C GLY A 101 5.13 -18.89 11.64
N THR A 102 5.55 -19.99 10.99
CA THR A 102 5.33 -21.35 11.53
C THR A 102 6.52 -22.30 11.45
N GLU A 103 7.54 -22.00 10.65
CA GLU A 103 8.60 -22.96 10.30
C GLU A 103 10.03 -22.56 10.72
N LEU A 104 10.18 -21.45 11.44
CA LEU A 104 11.46 -21.07 12.07
C LEU A 104 11.56 -21.68 13.47
N SER A 105 12.74 -21.63 14.08
CA SER A 105 12.91 -22.12 15.45
C SER A 105 12.19 -21.22 16.45
N GLU A 106 11.73 -21.79 17.57
CA GLU A 106 11.10 -21.03 18.66
C GLU A 106 12.01 -19.90 19.17
N GLU A 107 13.32 -20.12 19.19
CA GLU A 107 14.31 -19.11 19.59
C GLU A 107 14.28 -17.87 18.69
N VAL A 108 14.01 -18.03 17.39
CA VAL A 108 13.89 -16.88 16.47
C VAL A 108 12.65 -16.06 16.82
N TYR A 109 11.49 -16.71 17.00
CA TYR A 109 10.25 -16.01 17.36
C TYR A 109 10.30 -15.37 18.75
N GLN A 110 11.08 -15.92 19.68
CA GLN A 110 11.24 -15.37 21.03
C GLN A 110 12.21 -14.19 21.09
N ASN A 111 13.24 -14.17 20.22
CA ASN A 111 14.34 -13.20 20.31
C ASN A 111 14.39 -12.16 19.19
N CYS A 112 13.60 -12.33 18.13
CA CYS A 112 13.50 -11.36 17.03
C CYS A 112 12.19 -10.57 17.12
N ASP A 113 12.21 -9.33 16.64
CA ASP A 113 11.06 -8.43 16.62
C ASP A 113 10.75 -8.01 15.19
N ILE A 114 9.49 -8.14 14.79
CA ILE A 114 9.03 -7.70 13.47
C ILE A 114 9.09 -6.18 13.32
N ASN A 115 8.94 -5.42 14.40
CA ASN A 115 9.06 -3.97 14.36
C ASN A 115 10.50 -3.56 14.02
N TYR A 116 11.50 -4.30 14.50
CA TYR A 116 12.89 -4.10 14.08
C TYR A 116 13.10 -4.35 12.58
N VAL A 117 12.41 -5.36 12.00
CA VAL A 117 12.43 -5.59 10.54
C VAL A 117 11.84 -4.40 9.79
N ILE A 118 10.69 -3.89 10.23
CA ILE A 118 10.03 -2.74 9.61
C ILE A 118 10.93 -1.50 9.66
N GLU A 119 11.39 -1.12 10.86
CA GLU A 119 12.29 0.02 11.06
C GLU A 119 13.55 -0.11 10.22
N LYS A 120 14.16 -1.31 10.21
CA LYS A 120 15.41 -1.51 9.47
C LYS A 120 15.23 -1.43 7.97
N ILE A 121 14.13 -1.95 7.43
CA ILE A 121 13.82 -1.83 6.01
C ILE A 121 13.55 -0.37 5.65
N ASP A 122 12.76 0.36 6.44
CA ASP A 122 12.50 1.79 6.17
C ASP A 122 13.79 2.62 6.14
N GLU A 123 14.73 2.37 7.08
CA GLU A 123 16.07 2.97 7.03
C GLU A 123 16.82 2.65 5.73
N LEU A 124 16.78 1.39 5.29
CA LEU A 124 17.48 0.93 4.08
C LEU A 124 16.86 1.53 2.82
N LEU A 125 15.53 1.65 2.77
CA LEU A 125 14.82 2.26 1.65
C LEU A 125 15.17 3.75 1.52
N ASN A 126 15.34 4.45 2.65
CA ASN A 126 15.80 5.85 2.69
C ASN A 126 15.02 6.75 1.71
N GLY A 127 13.69 6.62 1.73
CA GLY A 127 12.78 7.41 0.90
C GLY A 127 12.53 6.91 -0.53
N SER A 128 13.18 5.84 -1.01
CA SER A 128 12.79 5.22 -2.31
C SER A 128 11.49 4.41 -2.22
N GLY A 129 11.08 4.11 -1.00
CA GLY A 129 9.82 3.49 -0.61
C GLY A 129 9.69 3.59 0.89
N ARG A 130 8.54 3.16 1.41
CA ARG A 130 8.25 3.14 2.85
C ARG A 130 7.26 2.03 3.17
N PHE A 131 7.20 1.65 4.44
CA PHE A 131 6.14 0.81 4.96
C PHE A 131 4.79 1.54 4.91
N TYR A 132 3.74 0.81 4.53
CA TYR A 132 2.37 1.29 4.47
C TYR A 132 1.41 0.50 5.34
N SER A 133 1.52 -0.82 5.40
CA SER A 133 0.54 -1.66 6.11
C SER A 133 1.10 -3.07 6.27
N TYR A 134 0.40 -3.88 7.06
CA TYR A 134 0.67 -5.30 7.18
C TYR A 134 -0.61 -6.13 7.12
N TRP A 135 -0.45 -7.44 7.04
CA TRP A 135 -1.51 -8.42 7.28
C TRP A 135 -0.92 -9.61 8.03
N GLU A 136 -1.63 -10.10 9.04
CA GLU A 136 -1.22 -11.26 9.82
C GLU A 136 -2.13 -12.44 9.49
N GLY A 137 -1.53 -13.48 8.90
CA GLY A 137 -2.19 -14.74 8.60
C GLY A 137 -1.76 -15.86 9.53
N THR A 138 -2.31 -17.04 9.32
CA THR A 138 -1.97 -18.24 10.12
C THR A 138 -0.59 -18.81 9.83
N GLU A 139 -0.05 -18.57 8.63
CA GLU A 139 1.22 -19.16 8.17
C GLU A 139 2.34 -18.12 8.02
N HIS A 140 1.98 -16.85 7.87
CA HIS A 140 2.92 -15.77 7.59
C HIS A 140 2.35 -14.41 7.98
N THR A 141 3.25 -13.45 8.16
CA THR A 141 2.93 -12.03 8.24
C THR A 141 3.41 -11.35 6.98
N ALA A 142 2.52 -10.63 6.29
CA ALA A 142 2.84 -9.83 5.12
C ALA A 142 3.09 -8.38 5.53
N LEU A 143 4.17 -7.79 5.05
CA LEU A 143 4.50 -6.37 5.17
C LEU A 143 4.44 -5.73 3.79
N TYR A 144 3.72 -4.61 3.65
CA TYR A 144 3.50 -3.94 2.38
C TYR A 144 4.24 -2.61 2.31
N TYR A 145 5.04 -2.48 1.26
CA TYR A 145 5.84 -1.30 0.95
C TYR A 145 5.43 -0.76 -0.42
N TYR A 146 5.37 0.56 -0.56
CA TYR A 146 5.18 1.21 -1.86
C TYR A 146 6.24 2.28 -2.05
N GLY A 147 6.67 2.45 -3.30
CA GLY A 147 7.79 3.31 -3.64
C GLY A 147 7.93 3.52 -5.14
N ILE A 148 9.01 4.19 -5.54
CA ILE A 148 9.23 4.60 -6.93
C ILE A 148 9.60 3.40 -7.81
N SER A 149 10.34 2.43 -7.25
CA SER A 149 10.76 1.24 -7.97
C SER A 149 10.81 -0.01 -7.10
N PHE A 150 10.13 -1.07 -7.56
CA PHE A 150 10.16 -2.40 -6.97
C PHE A 150 11.59 -2.96 -6.93
N GLU A 151 12.31 -2.89 -8.05
CA GLU A 151 13.67 -3.41 -8.14
C GLU A 151 14.63 -2.66 -7.21
N GLU A 152 14.49 -1.34 -7.10
CA GLU A 152 15.30 -0.56 -6.14
C GLU A 152 14.99 -0.95 -4.69
N MET A 153 13.70 -1.02 -4.32
CA MET A 153 13.29 -1.42 -2.97
C MET A 153 13.83 -2.81 -2.63
N LYS A 154 13.62 -3.79 -3.52
CA LYS A 154 14.09 -5.16 -3.38
C LYS A 154 15.60 -5.25 -3.24
N GLN A 155 16.35 -4.54 -4.09
CA GLN A 155 17.81 -4.52 -4.03
C GLN A 155 18.32 -4.00 -2.69
N LYS A 156 17.73 -2.91 -2.17
CA LYS A 156 18.13 -2.29 -0.90
C LYS A 156 17.91 -3.19 0.31
N MET A 157 16.84 -3.99 0.33
CA MET A 157 16.56 -4.91 1.43
C MET A 157 17.29 -6.26 1.33
N THR A 158 17.79 -6.65 0.15
CA THR A 158 18.30 -8.00 -0.12
C THR A 158 19.36 -8.49 0.88
N SER A 159 20.36 -7.66 1.23
CA SER A 159 21.41 -8.06 2.18
C SER A 159 20.80 -8.38 3.54
N PHE A 160 19.95 -7.48 4.05
CA PHE A 160 19.30 -7.63 5.35
C PHE A 160 18.40 -8.86 5.41
N LEU A 161 17.60 -9.10 4.37
CA LEU A 161 16.71 -10.27 4.30
C LEU A 161 17.49 -11.59 4.31
N SER A 162 18.72 -11.60 3.78
CA SER A 162 19.58 -12.80 3.79
C SER A 162 20.28 -13.06 5.13
N GLU A 163 20.40 -12.03 5.98
CA GLU A 163 21.19 -12.07 7.21
C GLU A 163 20.31 -12.17 8.46
N TYR A 164 19.14 -11.52 8.48
CA TYR A 164 18.32 -11.44 9.68
C TYR A 164 17.50 -12.72 9.92
N PRO A 165 17.55 -13.34 11.13
CA PRO A 165 16.92 -14.64 11.36
C PRO A 165 15.43 -14.70 11.06
N LEU A 166 14.67 -13.65 11.38
CA LEU A 166 13.21 -13.60 11.11
C LEU A 166 12.88 -13.55 9.61
N CYS A 167 13.84 -13.16 8.77
CA CYS A 167 13.68 -13.12 7.31
C CYS A 167 14.00 -14.46 6.63
N GLN A 168 14.38 -15.49 7.38
CA GLN A 168 14.56 -16.83 6.82
C GLN A 168 13.24 -17.33 6.23
N LYS A 169 13.33 -17.96 5.04
CA LYS A 169 12.17 -18.43 4.27
C LYS A 169 11.17 -17.32 3.89
N CYS A 170 11.59 -16.04 3.92
CA CYS A 170 10.72 -14.98 3.44
C CYS A 170 10.49 -15.04 1.93
N ARG A 171 9.42 -14.40 1.48
CA ARG A 171 9.07 -14.22 0.06
C ARG A 171 8.89 -12.74 -0.24
N VAL A 172 9.43 -12.31 -1.36
CA VAL A 172 9.26 -10.94 -1.87
C VAL A 172 8.50 -11.01 -3.19
N GLU A 173 7.41 -10.26 -3.29
CA GLU A 173 6.59 -10.18 -4.50
C GLU A 173 6.28 -8.75 -4.90
N GLN A 174 6.14 -8.52 -6.20
CA GLN A 174 5.64 -7.25 -6.72
C GLN A 174 4.11 -7.27 -6.70
N ILE A 175 3.51 -6.24 -6.13
CA ILE A 175 2.04 -6.14 -5.96
C ILE A 175 1.44 -4.92 -6.68
N ALA A 176 2.27 -4.02 -7.20
CA ALA A 176 1.89 -2.91 -8.08
C ALA A 176 3.06 -2.56 -9.03
#